data_AF-G0QHP7-F1
#
_entry.id   AF-G0QHP7-F1
#
_cell.length_a   1.000
_cell.length_b   1.000
_cell.length_c   1.000
_cell.angle_alpha   90.00
_cell.angle_beta   90.00
_cell.angle_gamma   90.00
#
_symmetry.space_group_name_H-M   'P 1'
#
loop_
_entity.id
_entity.type
_entity.pdbx_description
1 polymer ?
#
loop_
_entity_poly.entity_id
_entity_poly.type
_entity_poly.pdbx_seq_one_letter_code
_entity_poly.pdbx_strand_id
1 'polypeptide(L)'
;MEYDEDEISYREILEFFFRVHDPTTEDREGPDVGSQYRSIILYQDSDQRQTAEEFIREKQQEYEDDIVTEVNRLEQFYKAEEKHQDYFDKNPNDAYCTMHAQPKVEKARNFGD
;
A
#
# COMPACT_ATOMS: atom_id res chain seq x y z
N MET A 1 -4.28 -9.39 -2.97
CA MET A 1 -5.60 -8.84 -2.63
C MET A 1 -6.55 -9.32 -3.70
N GLU A 2 -7.74 -9.76 -3.31
CA GLU A 2 -8.84 -10.02 -4.23
C GLU A 2 -9.84 -8.88 -4.05
N TYR A 3 -10.39 -8.38 -5.14
CA TYR A 3 -11.36 -7.29 -5.16
C TYR A 3 -12.32 -7.51 -6.34
N ASP A 4 -13.50 -6.89 -6.27
CA ASP A 4 -14.46 -6.89 -7.36
C ASP A 4 -14.20 -5.68 -8.27
N GLU A 5 -13.86 -5.94 -9.54
CA GLU A 5 -13.55 -4.91 -10.54
C GLU A 5 -14.79 -4.07 -10.91
N ASP A 6 -16.01 -4.57 -10.67
CA ASP A 6 -17.25 -3.83 -10.88
C ASP A 6 -17.54 -2.83 -9.74
N GLU A 7 -16.93 -3.02 -8.56
CA GLU A 7 -17.10 -2.14 -7.40
C GLU A 7 -15.93 -1.16 -7.21
N ILE A 8 -14.70 -1.59 -7.52
CA ILE A 8 -13.50 -0.75 -7.37
C ILE A 8 -12.49 -1.02 -8.49
N SER A 9 -12.01 0.05 -9.11
CA SER A 9 -10.98 -0.04 -10.14
C SER A 9 -9.58 -0.22 -9.54
N TYR A 10 -8.68 -0.80 -10.34
CA TYR A 10 -7.26 -0.88 -9.95
C TYR A 10 -6.65 0.50 -9.68
N ARG A 11 -7.08 1.55 -10.40
CA ARG A 11 -6.59 2.91 -10.16
C ARG A 11 -7.05 3.50 -8.83
N GLU A 12 -8.27 3.18 -8.38
CA GLU A 12 -8.74 3.58 -7.05
C GLU A 12 -7.96 2.87 -5.94
N ILE A 13 -7.60 1.61 -6.14
CA ILE A 13 -6.70 0.88 -5.24
C ILE A 13 -5.32 1.55 -5.16
N LEU A 14 -4.76 1.97 -6.30
CA LEU A 14 -3.50 2.70 -6.34
C LEU A 14 -3.62 4.07 -5.63
N GLU A 15 -4.69 4.82 -5.88
CA GLU A 15 -4.95 6.09 -5.20
C GLU A 15 -5.01 5.92 -3.68
N PHE A 16 -5.71 4.87 -3.21
CA PHE A 16 -5.74 4.55 -1.79
C PHE A 16 -4.37 4.16 -1.25
N PHE A 17 -3.62 3.32 -1.97
CA PHE A 17 -2.25 2.94 -1.62
C PHE A 17 -1.37 4.19 -1.39
N PHE A 18 -1.30 5.10 -2.36
CA PHE A 18 -0.51 6.34 -2.23
C PHE A 18 -1.01 7.30 -1.13
N ARG A 19 -2.24 7.15 -0.65
CA ARG A 19 -2.82 7.98 0.43
C ARG A 19 -2.46 7.51 1.85
N VAL A 20 -2.07 6.24 2.03
CA VAL A 20 -1.93 5.63 3.36
C VAL A 20 -0.49 5.40 3.84
N HIS A 21 0.50 5.57 2.98
CA HIS A 21 1.92 5.49 3.34
C HIS A 21 2.73 6.59 2.63
N ASP A 22 4.00 6.75 3.01
CA ASP A 22 4.91 7.70 2.37
C ASP A 22 5.70 7.00 1.24
N PRO A 23 5.40 7.29 -0.05
CA PRO A 23 6.02 6.61 -1.17
C PRO A 23 7.39 7.17 -1.55
N THR A 24 7.91 8.19 -0.86
CA THR A 24 9.18 8.86 -1.18
C THR A 24 10.33 8.43 -0.27
N THR A 25 10.04 7.59 0.74
CA THR A 25 11.06 7.10 1.67
C THR A 25 11.58 5.71 1.27
N GLU A 26 12.88 5.62 0.98
CA GLU A 26 13.55 4.36 0.64
C GLU A 26 13.65 3.45 1.88
N ASP A 27 13.23 2.19 1.73
CA ASP A 27 13.33 1.15 2.77
C ASP A 27 12.81 1.58 4.16
N ARG A 28 11.71 2.37 4.18
CA ARG A 28 11.13 2.91 5.40
C ARG A 28 9.64 3.19 5.25
N GLU A 29 8.92 3.06 6.36
CA GLU A 29 7.58 3.64 6.53
C GLU A 29 7.47 4.17 7.97
N GLY A 30 7.42 5.49 8.14
CA GLY A 30 7.38 6.11 9.47
C GLY A 30 8.56 5.66 10.36
N PRO A 31 8.31 5.04 11.54
CA PRO A 31 9.38 4.57 12.44
C PRO A 31 10.03 3.24 12.00
N ASP A 32 9.45 2.54 11.02
CA ASP A 32 9.86 1.21 10.62
C ASP A 32 10.90 1.27 9.50
N VAL A 33 12.10 0.75 9.77
CA VAL A 33 13.27 0.88 8.87
C VAL A 33 13.80 -0.49 8.46
N GLY A 34 14.07 -0.64 7.16
CA GLY A 34 14.61 -1.84 6.52
C GLY A 34 13.85 -2.17 5.23
N SER A 35 14.50 -2.91 4.33
CA SER A 35 13.96 -3.23 3.00
C SER A 35 12.66 -4.05 3.02
N GLN A 36 12.33 -4.66 4.16
CA GLN A 36 11.02 -5.28 4.39
C GLN A 36 9.86 -4.28 4.47
N TYR A 37 10.14 -2.98 4.59
CA TYR A 37 9.15 -1.89 4.66
C TYR A 37 9.14 -0.99 3.42
N ARG A 38 9.86 -1.35 2.36
CA ARG A 38 9.90 -0.57 1.12
C ARG A 38 8.53 -0.51 0.44
N SER A 39 8.24 0.61 -0.20
CA SER A 39 7.05 0.77 -1.05
C SER A 39 7.20 -0.06 -2.33
N ILE A 40 6.25 -0.95 -2.61
CA ILE A 40 6.28 -1.84 -3.78
C ILE A 40 4.88 -2.21 -4.27
N ILE A 41 4.71 -2.24 -5.59
CA ILE A 41 3.56 -2.79 -6.30
C ILE A 41 4.00 -4.06 -7.03
N LEU A 42 3.37 -5.19 -6.69
CA LEU A 42 3.60 -6.48 -7.33
C LEU A 42 2.47 -6.80 -8.31
N TYR A 43 2.71 -6.61 -9.61
CA TYR A 43 1.70 -6.83 -10.66
C TYR A 43 1.63 -8.30 -11.11
N GLN A 44 0.45 -8.73 -11.57
CA GLN A 44 0.21 -10.08 -12.09
C GLN A 44 0.24 -10.17 -13.62
N ASP A 45 -0.12 -9.08 -14.29
CA ASP A 45 -0.20 -8.99 -15.76
C ASP A 45 0.34 -7.65 -16.29
N SER A 46 0.36 -7.52 -17.62
CA SER A 46 0.86 -6.32 -18.30
C SER A 46 0.00 -5.08 -18.06
N ASP A 47 -1.30 -5.26 -17.86
CA ASP A 47 -2.26 -4.16 -17.80
C ASP A 47 -2.14 -3.49 -16.43
N GLN A 48 -2.00 -4.28 -15.35
CA GLN A 48 -1.64 -3.77 -14.03
C GLN A 48 -0.29 -3.06 -14.02
N ARG A 49 0.72 -3.64 -14.68
CA ARG A 49 2.05 -3.01 -14.77
C ARG A 49 1.95 -1.64 -15.44
N GLN A 50 1.34 -1.57 -16.61
CA GLN A 50 1.19 -0.33 -17.36
C GLN A 50 0.41 0.70 -16.54
N THR A 51 -0.72 0.29 -15.95
CA THR A 51 -1.56 1.17 -15.13
C THR A 51 -0.79 1.71 -13.94
N ALA A 52 0.00 0.88 -13.23
CA ALA A 52 0.79 1.31 -12.09
C ALA A 52 1.91 2.29 -12.49
N GLU A 53 2.65 1.99 -13.55
CA GLU A 53 3.71 2.88 -14.06
C GLU A 53 3.15 4.24 -14.52
N GLU A 54 2.02 4.24 -15.22
CA GLU A 54 1.34 5.48 -15.65
C GLU A 54 0.82 6.27 -14.45
N PHE A 55 0.16 5.60 -13.51
CA PHE A 55 -0.34 6.20 -12.28
C PHE A 55 0.80 6.88 -11.49
N ILE A 56 1.94 6.21 -11.30
CA ILE A 56 3.09 6.78 -10.59
C ILE A 56 3.61 8.04 -11.29
N ARG A 57 3.73 8.02 -12.62
CA ARG A 57 4.19 9.20 -13.39
C ARG A 57 3.26 10.40 -13.23
N GLU A 58 1.95 10.16 -13.18
CA GLU A 58 0.96 11.21 -12.93
C GLU A 58 1.05 11.71 -11.50
N LYS A 59 1.08 10.78 -10.54
CA LYS A 59 1.09 11.06 -9.11
C LYS A 59 2.35 11.79 -8.66
N GLN A 60 3.49 11.56 -9.29
CA GLN A 60 4.75 12.26 -9.02
C GLN A 60 4.60 13.79 -9.02
N GLN A 61 3.67 14.34 -9.81
CA GLN A 61 3.43 15.78 -9.86
C GLN A 61 2.88 16.36 -8.55
N GLU A 62 2.34 15.51 -7.67
CA GLU A 62 1.82 15.87 -6.35
C GLU A 62 2.89 15.78 -5.24
N TYR A 63 4.08 15.24 -5.53
CA TYR A 63 5.16 15.04 -4.57
C TYR A 63 6.38 15.91 -4.90
N GLU A 64 6.96 16.53 -3.87
CA GLU A 64 8.22 17.28 -4.01
C GLU A 64 9.43 16.34 -4.15
N ASP A 65 9.43 15.25 -3.40
CA ASP A 65 10.45 14.20 -3.46
C ASP A 65 10.07 13.12 -4.49
N ASP A 66 11.07 12.43 -5.03
CA ASP A 66 10.85 11.34 -5.98
C ASP A 66 10.10 10.18 -5.31
N ILE A 67 9.08 9.67 -6.00
CA ILE A 67 8.41 8.42 -5.64
C ILE A 67 9.39 7.27 -5.88
N VAL A 68 9.74 6.55 -4.82
CA VAL A 68 10.66 5.40 -4.86
C VAL A 68 9.93 4.05 -4.90
N THR A 69 8.63 4.06 -5.16
CA THR A 69 7.79 2.85 -5.21
C THR A 69 8.23 1.93 -6.35
N GLU A 70 8.64 0.70 -6.00
CA GLU A 70 8.99 -0.34 -6.99
C GLU A 70 7.75 -0.86 -7.73
N VAL A 71 7.89 -1.18 -9.02
CA VAL A 71 6.86 -1.89 -9.81
C VAL A 71 7.46 -3.17 -10.39
N ASN A 72 7.17 -4.29 -9.75
CA ASN A 72 7.79 -5.59 -10.04
C ASN A 72 6.75 -6.67 -10.31
N ARG A 73 7.13 -7.71 -11.06
CA ARG A 73 6.24 -8.86 -11.28
C ARG A 73 6.11 -9.64 -9.98
N LEU A 74 4.88 -10.06 -9.65
CA LEU A 74 4.67 -11.03 -8.58
C LEU A 74 5.25 -12.39 -9.00
N GLU A 75 6.39 -12.77 -8.44
CA GLU A 75 6.97 -14.10 -8.66
C GLU A 75 6.46 -15.12 -7.64
N GLN A 76 6.55 -14.79 -6.36
CA GLN A 76 6.20 -15.66 -5.24
C GLN A 76 5.66 -14.83 -4.08
N PHE A 77 4.69 -15.37 -3.36
CA PHE A 77 4.14 -14.78 -2.15
C PHE A 77 4.07 -15.83 -1.04
N TYR A 78 4.75 -15.56 0.06
CA TYR A 78 4.78 -16.45 1.22
C TYR A 78 3.81 -15.92 2.27
N LYS A 79 2.79 -16.73 2.61
CA LYS A 79 1.85 -16.37 3.67
C LYS A 79 2.61 -16.27 5.00
N ALA A 80 2.49 -15.12 5.67
CA ALA A 80 3.02 -14.92 7.02
C ALA A 80 2.32 -15.83 8.04
N GLU A 81 2.94 -16.06 9.20
CA GLU A 81 2.40 -16.90 10.26
C GLU A 81 1.01 -16.44 10.71
N GLU A 82 0.19 -17.37 11.21
CA GLU A 82 -1.21 -17.12 11.57
C GLU A 82 -1.40 -16.01 12.62
N LYS A 83 -0.40 -15.81 13.49
CA LYS A 83 -0.40 -14.72 14.48
C LYS A 83 -0.35 -13.32 13.86
N HIS A 84 0.10 -13.20 12.60
CA HIS A 84 0.19 -11.94 11.87
C HIS A 84 -1.03 -11.65 10.99
N GLN A 85 -1.87 -12.66 10.72
CA GLN A 85 -3.13 -12.46 10.00
C GLN A 85 -4.11 -11.71 10.88
N ASP A 86 -4.87 -10.76 10.33
CA ASP A 86 -5.86 -9.95 11.06
C ASP A 86 -5.32 -9.32 12.35
N TYR A 87 -4.04 -8.93 12.35
CA TYR A 87 -3.34 -8.51 13.57
C TYR A 87 -4.02 -7.34 14.28
N PHE A 88 -4.50 -6.34 13.54
CA PHE A 88 -5.19 -5.17 14.10
C PHE A 88 -6.48 -5.58 14.84
N ASP A 89 -7.29 -6.45 14.23
CA ASP A 89 -8.53 -6.94 14.83
C ASP A 89 -8.28 -7.84 16.04
N LYS A 90 -7.23 -8.65 15.98
CA LYS A 90 -6.81 -9.55 17.07
C LYS A 90 -6.19 -8.79 18.25
N ASN A 91 -5.67 -7.58 18.04
CA ASN A 91 -4.94 -6.81 19.06
C ASN A 91 -5.47 -5.36 19.18
N PRO A 92 -6.74 -5.17 19.57
CA PRO A 92 -7.38 -3.84 19.58
C PRO A 92 -6.76 -2.84 20.57
N ASN A 93 -5.98 -3.31 21.55
CA ASN A 93 -5.31 -2.47 22.55
C ASN A 93 -3.80 -2.31 22.27
N ASP A 94 -3.31 -2.78 21.13
CA ASP A 94 -1.91 -2.61 20.75
C ASP A 94 -1.63 -1.12 20.47
N ALA A 95 -0.68 -0.56 21.20
CA ALA A 95 -0.35 0.85 21.13
C ALA A 95 0.26 1.23 19.76
N TYR A 96 1.04 0.33 19.16
CA TYR A 96 1.60 0.54 17.83
C TYR A 96 0.47 0.55 16.79
N CYS A 97 -0.49 -0.37 16.88
CA CYS A 97 -1.68 -0.36 16.04
C CYS A 97 -2.50 0.93 16.16
N THR A 98 -2.74 1.39 17.38
CA THR A 98 -3.50 2.63 17.64
C THR A 98 -2.79 3.85 17.02
N MET A 99 -1.47 3.91 17.13
CA MET A 99 -0.68 5.06 16.68
C MET A 99 -0.45 5.07 15.15
N HIS A 100 -0.26 3.91 14.54
CA HIS A 100 0.18 3.81 13.13
C HIS A 100 -0.84 3.17 12.17
N ALA A 101 -1.61 2.18 12.62
CA ALA A 101 -2.56 1.46 11.76
C ALA A 101 -3.95 2.11 11.76
N GLN A 102 -4.47 2.52 12.92
CA GLN A 102 -5.80 3.11 13.03
C GLN A 102 -6.01 4.34 12.12
N PRO A 103 -5.08 5.29 11.99
CA PRO A 103 -5.25 6.41 11.05
C PRO A 103 -5.40 5.96 9.59
N LYS A 104 -4.75 4.87 9.20
CA LYS A 104 -4.86 4.29 7.84
C LYS A 104 -6.23 3.64 7.64
N VAL A 105 -6.77 2.96 8.66
CA VAL A 105 -8.13 2.40 8.65
C VAL A 105 -9.18 3.49 8.55
N GLU A 106 -9.02 4.60 9.27
CA GLU A 106 -9.94 5.74 9.20
C GLU A 106 -9.92 6.41 7.82
N LYS A 107 -8.73 6.54 7.20
CA LYS A 107 -8.62 6.98 5.80
C LYS A 107 -9.37 6.04 4.84
N ALA A 108 -9.32 4.73 5.08
CA ALA A 108 -10.04 3.73 4.26
C ALA A 108 -11.56 3.89 4.36
N ARG A 109 -12.08 4.09 5.57
CA ARG A 109 -13.52 4.23 5.82
C ARG A 109 -14.14 5.46 5.16
N ASN A 110 -13.34 6.51 4.98
CA ASN A 110 -13.75 7.76 4.33
C ASN A 110 -13.23 7.86 2.89
N PHE A 111 -12.83 6.74 2.28
CA PHE A 111 -12.35 6.71 0.91
C PHE A 111 -13.54 6.62 -0.04
N GLY A 112 -13.71 7.64 -0.90
CA GLY A 112 -14.83 7.74 -1.84
C GLY A 112 -15.99 8.64 -1.40
N ASP A 113 -15.94 9.18 -0.17
CA ASP A 113 -16.82 10.27 0.30
C ASP A 113 -16.43 11.65 -0.27
#